data_AF-A0A0L7LTK6-F1
#
_entry.id   AF-A0A0L7LTK6-F1
#
_cell.length_a   1.000
_cell.length_b   1.000
_cell.length_c   1.000
_cell.angle_alpha   90.00
_cell.angle_beta   90.00
_cell.angle_gamma   90.00
#
_symmetry.space_group_name_H-M   'P 1'
#
loop_
_entity.id
_entity.type
_entity.pdbx_description
1 polymer ?
#
loop_
_entity_poly.entity_id
_entity_poly.type
_entity_poly.pdbx_seq_one_letter_code
_entity_poly.pdbx_strand_id
1 'polypeptide(L)'
;MNPPGNSLAFFESTKVSFVYIKELYLFVLSKKYAFTLVGSSFRKKIEVLDMEENENTPVLISSKPLSSEFAKAQKIALTSGDFTLGRSLKNSVCIPFLSISRNHCTFKKTSDNEWYVEDNSSLGIKINNERLGQGSKRKLEHEDLISLEPSDEFIYKFILPHDNLFEIPRKRMRLDKPIDSTIIDKFEASQKCEIQHIEDKIQNAKQMQTTSIILKKQLQEDMNRKIKQLENEFSVQIENLKGEKNEVEKQKASLIEERDAQLTNVKDEMEGKIAELMEQIEKHNETESELLNENGLLKDKLLKEREDFLAELNRESSSKQDMLDKLEAKIRDQEEVRLKERQELEDTLRRETEQLRLAKEKELKALEELKRQREIELQQELSHIKQNLAEQVELTEQQKVQAELVHKLQMEHMDKLKAEEKVKIEQFLKEREEIQKELTKAQIDVEKSKEEIQETLNEFGDLMESELQCSVCAELFVEATTLNCSHTFYSFIEKMVQSLTDEMKTKRQEMLRSRADYPDLLVRLPGLVSKINRTCK
;
A
#
# COMPACT_ATOMS: atom_id res chain seq x y z
N MET A 1 -2.77 -3.71 19.86
CA MET A 1 -3.79 -3.06 20.71
C MET A 1 -3.34 -1.64 20.98
N ASN A 2 -4.25 -0.67 20.95
CA ASN A 2 -4.04 0.76 21.28
C ASN A 2 -3.05 1.53 20.36
N PRO A 3 -3.27 2.85 20.17
CA PRO A 3 -3.64 3.27 18.81
C PRO A 3 -2.70 4.30 18.14
N PRO A 4 -2.80 4.45 16.80
CA PRO A 4 -2.23 5.58 16.09
C PRO A 4 -3.15 6.81 16.16
N GLY A 5 -2.58 8.01 16.34
CA GLY A 5 -3.32 9.26 16.11
C GLY A 5 -2.84 10.47 16.90
N ASN A 6 -2.10 11.38 16.22
CA ASN A 6 -2.39 12.82 16.25
C ASN A 6 -1.54 13.58 15.21
N SER A 7 -2.10 13.77 14.02
CA SER A 7 -1.53 14.62 12.97
C SER A 7 -2.07 16.05 13.09
N LEU A 8 -1.47 16.88 13.95
CA LEU A 8 -1.90 18.28 14.13
C LEU A 8 -0.77 19.20 14.63
N ALA A 9 0.28 19.35 13.81
CA ALA A 9 1.40 20.26 14.06
C ALA A 9 1.96 20.84 12.74
N PHE A 10 1.08 21.36 11.87
CA PHE A 10 1.45 21.79 10.51
C PHE A 10 0.78 23.11 10.07
N PHE A 11 0.70 24.11 10.96
CA PHE A 11 0.17 25.44 10.57
C PHE A 11 0.78 26.65 11.30
N GLU A 12 2.02 26.56 11.79
CA GLU A 12 2.64 27.67 12.56
C GLU A 12 4.12 27.95 12.22
N SER A 13 4.46 28.04 10.92
CA SER A 13 5.75 28.60 10.45
C SER A 13 5.62 29.62 9.29
N THR A 14 4.51 29.58 8.55
CA THR A 14 4.30 30.32 7.28
C THR A 14 4.31 31.85 7.40
N LYS A 15 4.31 32.41 8.62
CA LYS A 15 4.40 33.86 8.86
C LYS A 15 5.84 34.40 8.90
N VAL A 16 6.85 33.57 9.17
CA VAL A 16 8.26 34.02 9.25
C VAL A 16 8.89 34.08 7.85
N SER A 17 8.58 33.11 6.99
CA SER A 17 9.15 33.02 5.63
C SER A 17 8.80 34.20 4.71
N PHE A 18 7.66 34.87 4.93
CA PHE A 18 7.19 35.95 4.05
C PHE A 18 7.93 37.29 4.21
N VAL A 19 8.67 37.48 5.31
CA VAL A 19 9.51 38.68 5.52
C VAL A 19 10.84 38.51 4.78
N TYR A 20 11.55 37.41 5.04
CA TYR A 20 12.85 37.12 4.39
C TYR A 20 12.77 36.97 2.87
N ILE A 21 11.67 36.42 2.33
CA ILE A 21 11.48 36.34 0.87
C ILE A 21 11.32 37.74 0.25
N LYS A 22 10.77 38.73 0.96
CA LYS A 22 10.68 40.12 0.46
C LYS A 22 12.04 40.81 0.40
N GLU A 23 12.81 40.71 1.48
CA GLU A 23 14.19 41.23 1.55
C GLU A 23 15.07 40.63 0.45
N LEU A 24 15.07 39.30 0.30
CA LEU A 24 15.83 38.62 -0.74
C LEU A 24 15.38 38.99 -2.16
N TYR A 25 14.09 39.24 -2.41
CA TYR A 25 13.64 39.67 -3.73
C TYR A 25 14.10 41.09 -4.08
N LEU A 26 14.12 42.01 -3.10
CA LEU A 26 14.70 43.35 -3.26
C LEU A 26 16.22 43.30 -3.48
N PHE A 27 16.94 42.50 -2.70
CA PHE A 27 18.39 42.34 -2.82
C PHE A 27 18.82 41.68 -4.15
N VAL A 28 18.10 40.64 -4.59
CA VAL A 28 18.33 40.00 -5.89
C VAL A 28 17.97 40.93 -7.05
N LEU A 29 16.89 41.71 -6.96
CA LEU A 29 16.58 42.73 -7.98
C LEU A 29 17.67 43.81 -8.04
N SER A 30 18.18 44.28 -6.90
CA SER A 30 19.31 45.21 -6.84
C SER A 30 20.56 44.67 -7.56
N LYS A 31 21.06 43.49 -7.15
CA LYS A 31 22.27 42.91 -7.76
C LYS A 31 22.09 42.54 -9.24
N LYS A 32 20.87 42.24 -9.72
CA LYS A 32 20.63 41.94 -11.14
C LYS A 32 20.70 43.16 -12.08
N TYR A 33 20.64 44.39 -11.56
CA TYR A 33 20.95 45.60 -12.34
C TYR A 33 22.44 45.98 -12.32
N ALA A 34 23.22 45.49 -11.37
CA ALA A 34 24.68 45.73 -11.33
C ALA A 34 25.46 44.87 -12.35
N PHE A 35 24.99 43.65 -12.64
CA PHE A 35 25.75 42.66 -13.42
C PHE A 35 25.31 42.55 -14.90
N THR A 36 25.23 43.67 -15.62
CA THR A 36 25.08 43.67 -17.09
C THR A 36 25.89 44.78 -17.80
N LEU A 37 27.05 45.15 -17.24
CA LEU A 37 27.83 46.31 -17.70
C LEU A 37 29.30 45.99 -18.04
N VAL A 38 29.55 44.79 -18.57
CA VAL A 38 30.82 44.41 -19.22
C VAL A 38 30.53 43.80 -20.60
N GLY A 39 31.14 44.34 -21.65
CA GLY A 39 31.36 43.57 -22.89
C GLY A 39 30.31 43.64 -24.01
N SER A 40 29.83 44.81 -24.42
CA SER A 40 29.48 45.01 -25.84
C SER A 40 29.63 46.48 -26.28
N SER A 41 30.19 46.70 -27.48
CA SER A 41 30.57 48.03 -27.96
C SER A 41 29.43 48.71 -28.72
N PHE A 42 28.89 49.80 -28.18
CA PHE A 42 28.16 50.81 -28.95
C PHE A 42 28.35 52.21 -28.36
N ARG A 43 29.51 52.82 -28.64
CA ARG A 43 29.84 54.20 -28.26
C ARG A 43 29.01 55.21 -29.07
N LYS A 44 27.75 55.45 -28.68
CA LYS A 44 27.09 56.71 -29.01
C LYS A 44 27.62 57.81 -28.10
N LYS A 45 27.82 59.01 -28.65
CA LYS A 45 28.29 60.19 -27.92
C LYS A 45 27.33 60.48 -26.76
N ILE A 46 27.87 60.65 -25.56
CA ILE A 46 27.31 61.65 -24.65
C ILE A 46 27.81 62.97 -25.23
N GLU A 47 26.94 63.70 -25.90
CA GLU A 47 27.25 65.08 -26.29
C GLU A 47 27.15 65.94 -25.03
N VAL A 48 28.31 66.46 -24.61
CA VAL A 48 28.39 67.57 -23.67
C VAL A 48 27.79 68.77 -24.39
N LEU A 49 26.52 69.01 -24.11
CA LEU A 49 25.84 70.25 -24.43
C LEU A 49 25.96 71.16 -23.22
N ASP A 50 27.10 71.84 -23.14
CA ASP A 50 27.18 73.13 -22.46
C ASP A 50 26.22 74.06 -23.21
N MET A 51 24.98 74.16 -22.71
CA MET A 51 23.94 75.01 -23.24
C MET A 51 23.82 76.24 -22.35
N GLU A 52 23.87 77.39 -23.00
CA GLU A 52 23.80 78.72 -22.39
C GLU A 52 22.57 78.85 -21.46
N GLU A 53 22.69 79.66 -20.40
CA GLU A 53 21.57 79.97 -19.49
C GLU A 53 20.50 80.79 -20.21
N ASN A 54 19.67 80.11 -20.99
CA ASN A 54 18.54 80.69 -21.69
C ASN A 54 17.42 80.98 -20.68
N GLU A 55 17.47 82.18 -20.09
CA GLU A 55 16.64 82.66 -18.96
C GLU A 55 15.12 82.44 -19.16
N ASN A 56 14.66 82.26 -20.40
CA ASN A 56 13.25 82.08 -20.75
C ASN A 56 12.79 80.60 -20.81
N THR A 57 13.54 79.67 -20.20
CA THR A 57 13.21 78.22 -20.19
C THR A 57 12.38 77.84 -18.96
N PRO A 58 11.20 77.21 -19.09
CA PRO A 58 10.41 76.74 -17.94
C PRO A 58 11.12 75.66 -17.12
N VAL A 59 10.94 75.69 -15.80
CA VAL A 59 11.57 74.74 -14.87
C VAL A 59 10.58 74.15 -13.88
N LEU A 60 10.79 72.88 -13.54
CA LEU A 60 10.18 72.18 -12.41
C LEU A 60 11.18 72.23 -11.25
N ILE A 61 10.77 72.75 -10.09
CA ILE A 61 11.60 72.82 -8.87
C ILE A 61 10.98 71.91 -7.82
N SER A 62 11.75 70.97 -7.26
CA SER A 62 11.26 70.12 -6.17
C SER A 62 10.95 70.96 -4.93
N SER A 63 9.76 70.78 -4.39
CA SER A 63 9.20 71.56 -3.27
C SER A 63 9.85 71.21 -1.92
N LYS A 64 10.68 70.18 -1.88
CA LYS A 64 11.51 69.77 -0.73
C LYS A 64 12.89 69.28 -1.20
N PRO A 65 13.90 69.24 -0.32
CA PRO A 65 15.17 68.57 -0.62
C PRO A 65 14.93 67.08 -0.92
N LEU A 66 15.49 66.60 -2.02
CA LEU A 66 15.53 65.17 -2.36
C LEU A 66 16.79 64.50 -1.76
N SER A 67 16.82 63.17 -1.73
CA SER A 67 18.03 62.42 -1.36
C SER A 67 19.16 62.67 -2.37
N SER A 68 20.42 62.46 -1.94
CA SER A 68 21.62 62.78 -2.74
C SER A 68 21.69 62.04 -4.08
N GLU A 69 21.17 60.82 -4.14
CA GLU A 69 20.96 60.02 -5.36
C GLU A 69 20.05 60.71 -6.41
N PHE A 70 19.11 61.56 -5.97
CA PHE A 70 18.19 62.33 -6.81
C PHE A 70 18.55 63.83 -6.89
N ALA A 71 19.74 64.25 -6.46
CA ALA A 71 20.14 65.67 -6.48
C ALA A 71 20.02 66.31 -7.88
N LYS A 72 20.24 65.53 -8.95
CA LYS A 72 20.07 65.96 -10.35
C LYS A 72 18.60 66.20 -10.78
N ALA A 73 17.64 65.72 -9.98
CA ALA A 73 16.21 65.94 -10.18
C ALA A 73 15.67 67.12 -9.35
N GLN A 74 16.47 67.74 -8.46
CA GLN A 74 16.03 68.86 -7.61
C GLN A 74 15.48 70.06 -8.41
N LYS A 75 16.04 70.31 -9.60
CA LYS A 75 15.58 71.30 -10.60
C LYS A 75 15.68 70.66 -11.99
N ILE A 76 14.56 70.60 -12.71
CA ILE A 76 14.46 70.03 -14.06
C ILE A 76 14.04 71.13 -15.03
N ALA A 77 14.83 71.39 -16.08
CA ALA A 77 14.47 72.33 -17.14
C ALA A 77 13.74 71.61 -18.28
N LEU A 78 12.64 72.19 -18.78
CA LEU A 78 11.86 71.63 -19.88
C LEU A 78 12.45 72.08 -21.23
N THR A 79 13.57 71.47 -21.62
CA THR A 79 14.41 71.86 -22.76
C THR A 79 13.84 71.52 -24.15
N SER A 80 12.72 70.80 -24.24
CA SER A 80 12.10 70.36 -25.50
C SER A 80 10.58 70.49 -25.49
N GLY A 81 9.98 70.77 -26.65
CA GLY A 81 8.53 70.95 -26.80
C GLY A 81 7.69 69.70 -26.55
N ASP A 82 8.26 68.51 -26.79
CA ASP A 82 7.83 67.25 -26.17
C ASP A 82 8.93 66.85 -25.17
N PHE A 83 8.60 66.79 -23.87
CA PHE A 83 9.54 66.45 -22.80
C PHE A 83 8.98 65.33 -21.94
N THR A 84 9.73 64.24 -21.78
CA THR A 84 9.27 63.01 -21.12
C THR A 84 9.96 62.81 -19.77
N LEU A 85 9.21 62.32 -18.79
CA LEU A 85 9.71 62.02 -17.45
C LEU A 85 9.27 60.61 -17.05
N GLY A 86 10.19 59.82 -16.50
CA GLY A 86 9.89 58.48 -15.99
C GLY A 86 11.12 57.70 -15.55
N ARG A 87 10.95 56.41 -15.23
CA ARG A 87 12.01 55.52 -14.72
C ARG A 87 12.91 54.93 -15.82
N SER A 88 12.58 55.11 -17.08
CA SER A 88 13.40 54.61 -18.19
C SER A 88 14.45 55.61 -18.65
N LEU A 89 15.64 55.12 -19.01
CA LEU A 89 16.69 55.87 -19.71
C LEU A 89 16.30 56.34 -21.13
N LYS A 90 15.05 56.11 -21.55
CA LYS A 90 14.46 56.60 -22.82
C LYS A 90 13.76 57.95 -22.68
N ASN A 91 13.54 58.45 -21.46
CA ASN A 91 12.87 59.72 -21.22
C ASN A 91 13.87 60.89 -21.23
N SER A 92 13.38 62.12 -21.42
CA SER A 92 14.17 63.36 -21.30
C SER A 92 14.79 63.50 -19.91
N VAL A 93 14.07 63.09 -18.85
CA VAL A 93 14.61 62.90 -17.49
C VAL A 93 14.28 61.52 -16.95
N CYS A 94 15.31 60.84 -16.43
CA CYS A 94 15.20 59.58 -15.73
C CYS A 94 15.18 59.80 -14.21
N ILE A 95 14.07 59.43 -13.54
CA ILE A 95 14.00 59.33 -12.07
C ILE A 95 13.96 57.84 -11.71
N PRO A 96 15.04 57.23 -11.18
CA PRO A 96 15.13 55.78 -11.01
C PRO A 96 14.30 55.18 -9.84
N PHE A 97 13.25 55.87 -9.40
CA PHE A 97 12.43 55.50 -8.23
C PHE A 97 11.29 54.51 -8.55
N LEU A 98 11.03 53.53 -7.67
CA LEU A 98 10.15 52.39 -7.97
C LEU A 98 8.68 52.77 -8.25
N SER A 99 8.14 53.80 -7.58
CA SER A 99 6.77 54.29 -7.79
C SER A 99 6.60 55.07 -9.10
N ILE A 100 7.70 55.61 -9.67
CA ILE A 100 7.70 56.30 -10.96
C ILE A 100 7.62 55.27 -12.09
N SER A 101 6.70 55.48 -13.01
CA SER A 101 6.41 54.58 -14.14
C SER A 101 7.49 54.68 -15.25
N ARG A 102 7.61 53.68 -16.13
CA ARG A 102 8.72 53.63 -17.12
C ARG A 102 8.74 54.83 -18.08
N ASN A 103 7.59 55.18 -18.64
CA ASN A 103 7.21 56.56 -18.98
C ASN A 103 6.11 56.91 -17.97
N HIS A 104 6.09 58.12 -17.41
CA HIS A 104 5.26 58.46 -16.26
C HIS A 104 4.44 59.73 -16.49
N CYS A 105 5.04 60.77 -17.07
CA CYS A 105 4.30 61.88 -17.64
C CYS A 105 5.03 62.48 -18.85
N THR A 106 4.30 63.23 -19.67
CA THR A 106 4.85 63.93 -20.83
C THR A 106 4.36 65.37 -20.82
N PHE A 107 5.30 66.31 -20.78
CA PHE A 107 5.06 67.74 -20.89
C PHE A 107 5.09 68.13 -22.37
N LYS A 108 4.08 68.87 -22.80
CA LYS A 108 3.89 69.25 -24.21
C LYS A 108 3.63 70.75 -24.32
N LYS A 109 4.41 71.42 -25.19
CA LYS A 109 4.29 72.83 -25.50
C LYS A 109 3.46 73.03 -26.77
N THR A 110 2.47 73.93 -26.73
CA THR A 110 1.65 74.27 -27.91
C THR A 110 2.32 75.33 -28.78
N SER A 111 1.74 75.61 -29.96
CA SER A 111 2.08 76.77 -30.79
C SER A 111 1.99 78.08 -30.03
N ASP A 112 1.08 78.14 -29.06
CA ASP A 112 0.64 79.37 -28.40
C ASP A 112 1.44 79.62 -27.10
N ASN A 113 2.62 79.00 -27.00
CA ASN A 113 3.55 79.01 -25.86
C ASN A 113 3.02 78.35 -24.57
N GLU A 114 1.81 77.79 -24.57
CA GLU A 114 1.21 77.13 -23.41
C GLU A 114 1.78 75.72 -23.17
N TRP A 115 1.76 75.28 -21.91
CA TRP A 115 2.23 73.95 -21.51
C TRP A 115 1.08 73.08 -21.01
N TYR A 116 1.15 71.80 -21.34
CA TYR A 116 0.26 70.74 -20.87
C TYR A 116 1.10 69.60 -20.29
N VAL A 117 0.56 68.88 -19.30
CA VAL A 117 1.09 67.59 -18.86
C VAL A 117 0.08 66.48 -19.14
N GLU A 118 0.58 65.36 -19.66
CA GLU A 118 -0.16 64.14 -19.99
C GLU A 118 0.28 63.01 -19.06
N ASP A 119 -0.67 62.44 -18.31
CA ASP A 119 -0.43 61.42 -17.30
C ASP A 119 -0.32 60.03 -17.95
N ASN A 120 0.88 59.46 -17.92
CA ASN A 120 1.15 58.10 -18.41
C ASN A 120 1.31 57.09 -17.26
N SER A 121 1.14 57.54 -16.02
CA SER A 121 1.49 56.78 -14.82
C SER A 121 0.47 55.69 -14.48
N SER A 122 0.93 54.66 -13.76
CA SER A 122 0.06 53.57 -13.28
C SER A 122 -0.68 53.90 -11.98
N LEU A 123 -0.33 55.01 -11.30
CA LEU A 123 -0.89 55.42 -10.01
C LEU A 123 -1.67 56.75 -10.09
N GLY A 124 -1.53 57.50 -11.17
CA GLY A 124 -2.18 58.79 -11.42
C GLY A 124 -1.45 59.95 -10.72
N ILE A 125 -0.98 60.93 -11.50
CA ILE A 125 -0.34 62.14 -10.95
C ILE A 125 -1.42 63.06 -10.32
N LYS A 126 -1.01 63.92 -9.38
CA LYS A 126 -1.86 65.00 -8.82
C LYS A 126 -1.36 66.36 -9.31
N ILE A 127 -2.26 67.28 -9.62
CA ILE A 127 -1.96 68.68 -9.92
C ILE A 127 -2.84 69.54 -9.02
N ASN A 128 -2.23 70.38 -8.18
CA ASN A 128 -2.91 71.16 -7.14
C ASN A 128 -3.85 70.29 -6.27
N ASN A 129 -3.34 69.13 -5.85
CA ASN A 129 -4.03 68.04 -5.13
C ASN A 129 -5.13 67.28 -5.89
N GLU A 130 -5.52 67.68 -7.10
CA GLU A 130 -6.48 66.93 -7.92
C GLU A 130 -5.79 65.84 -8.76
N ARG A 131 -6.27 64.60 -8.69
CA ARG A 131 -5.70 63.47 -9.46
C ARG A 131 -6.13 63.53 -10.94
N LEU A 132 -5.16 63.50 -11.86
CA LEU A 132 -5.39 63.61 -13.30
C LEU A 132 -5.80 62.27 -13.94
N GLY A 133 -5.06 61.20 -13.66
CA GLY A 133 -5.37 59.84 -14.08
C GLY A 133 -4.85 59.47 -15.47
N GLN A 134 -4.48 58.20 -15.64
CA GLN A 134 -3.77 57.72 -16.83
C GLN A 134 -4.54 57.99 -18.15
N GLY A 135 -3.87 58.58 -19.13
CA GLY A 135 -4.42 58.99 -20.42
C GLY A 135 -5.05 60.39 -20.43
N SER A 136 -5.24 61.03 -19.27
CA SER A 136 -5.73 62.40 -19.17
C SER A 136 -4.61 63.42 -19.34
N LYS A 137 -4.96 64.63 -19.81
CA LYS A 137 -4.04 65.78 -19.91
C LYS A 137 -4.64 67.03 -19.25
N ARG A 138 -3.79 67.87 -18.66
CA ARG A 138 -4.16 69.16 -18.06
C ARG A 138 -3.20 70.25 -18.55
N LYS A 139 -3.71 71.48 -18.71
CA LYS A 139 -2.87 72.69 -18.87
C LYS A 139 -2.09 72.94 -17.57
N LEU A 140 -0.90 73.55 -17.68
CA LEU A 140 -0.11 73.99 -16.54
C LEU A 140 -0.07 75.51 -16.47
N GLU A 141 -0.23 76.05 -15.26
CA GLU A 141 -0.12 77.47 -14.94
C GLU A 141 1.06 77.74 -14.00
N HIS A 142 1.49 79.00 -13.89
CA HIS A 142 2.64 79.34 -13.05
C HIS A 142 2.36 79.03 -11.57
N GLU A 143 3.32 78.36 -10.93
CA GLU A 143 3.30 77.86 -9.56
C GLU A 143 2.50 76.57 -9.30
N ASP A 144 1.95 75.93 -10.35
CA ASP A 144 1.29 74.62 -10.24
C ASP A 144 2.13 73.58 -9.49
N LEU A 145 1.51 72.89 -8.54
CA LEU A 145 2.12 71.82 -7.74
C LEU A 145 1.75 70.45 -8.32
N ILE A 146 2.74 69.80 -8.92
CA ILE A 146 2.63 68.48 -9.54
C ILE A 146 3.23 67.44 -8.61
N SER A 147 2.39 66.59 -8.00
CA SER A 147 2.86 65.39 -7.28
C SER A 147 2.81 64.19 -8.23
N LEU A 148 3.96 63.55 -8.42
CA LEU A 148 4.10 62.44 -9.36
C LEU A 148 3.52 61.13 -8.81
N GLU A 149 3.64 60.87 -7.51
CA GLU A 149 3.24 59.59 -6.93
C GLU A 149 2.65 59.69 -5.50
N PRO A 150 1.94 58.65 -5.00
CA PRO A 150 1.17 58.75 -3.76
C PRO A 150 1.97 58.94 -2.46
N SER A 151 3.30 58.79 -2.49
CA SER A 151 4.19 59.07 -1.36
C SER A 151 4.53 60.56 -1.20
N ASP A 152 4.14 61.40 -2.16
CA ASP A 152 4.41 62.85 -2.15
C ASP A 152 5.91 63.15 -1.93
N GLU A 153 6.78 62.29 -2.50
CA GLU A 153 8.23 62.37 -2.50
C GLU A 153 8.72 63.32 -3.60
N PHE A 154 8.16 63.19 -4.81
CA PHE A 154 8.48 64.04 -5.95
C PHE A 154 7.35 65.04 -6.24
N ILE A 155 7.22 66.07 -5.38
CA ILE A 155 6.33 67.22 -5.62
C ILE A 155 7.13 68.35 -6.28
N TYR A 156 6.79 68.70 -7.51
CA TYR A 156 7.40 69.80 -8.26
C TYR A 156 6.48 71.02 -8.34
N LYS A 157 7.04 72.22 -8.13
CA LYS A 157 6.42 73.49 -8.54
C LYS A 157 6.85 73.83 -9.96
N PHE A 158 5.90 74.18 -10.83
CA PHE A 158 6.16 74.64 -12.20
C PHE A 158 6.39 76.15 -12.28
N ILE A 159 7.51 76.57 -12.86
CA ILE A 159 7.94 77.97 -12.94
C ILE A 159 8.04 78.41 -14.40
N LEU A 160 7.35 79.52 -14.70
CA LEU A 160 7.43 80.25 -15.98
C LEU A 160 8.15 81.58 -15.74
N PRO A 161 9.33 81.84 -16.34
CA PRO A 161 10.00 83.14 -16.21
C PRO A 161 9.15 84.28 -16.80
N HIS A 162 9.31 85.49 -16.26
CA HIS A 162 8.55 86.70 -16.60
C HIS A 162 9.47 87.94 -16.61
N ASP A 163 9.24 88.86 -17.56
CA ASP A 163 9.99 90.13 -17.69
C ASP A 163 9.62 91.18 -16.62
N ASN A 164 10.58 92.06 -16.28
CA ASN A 164 10.46 93.12 -15.26
C ASN A 164 10.46 94.55 -15.85
N LEU A 165 9.78 95.50 -15.20
CA LEU A 165 9.77 96.95 -15.57
C LEU A 165 9.67 97.88 -14.33
N PHE A 166 10.59 98.85 -14.16
CA PHE A 166 10.55 99.96 -13.16
C PHE A 166 11.49 101.15 -13.53
N GLU A 167 11.21 102.40 -13.07
CA GLU A 167 11.95 103.67 -13.42
C GLU A 167 12.17 104.68 -12.25
N ILE A 168 13.14 105.64 -12.33
CA ILE A 168 13.45 106.71 -11.32
C ILE A 168 14.09 108.05 -11.91
N PRO A 169 13.74 109.31 -11.46
CA PRO A 169 14.30 110.63 -11.94
C PRO A 169 15.10 111.59 -10.93
N ARG A 170 15.35 112.92 -11.22
CA ARG A 170 16.54 113.78 -10.76
C ARG A 170 16.41 115.39 -10.64
N LYS A 171 17.45 116.15 -10.11
CA LYS A 171 17.90 117.65 -10.28
C LYS A 171 17.36 118.78 -9.28
N ARG A 172 17.79 120.09 -9.06
CA ARG A 172 18.90 121.16 -9.30
C ARG A 172 18.70 122.46 -8.37
N MET A 173 19.34 123.71 -8.27
CA MET A 173 20.47 124.55 -8.86
C MET A 173 21.19 125.68 -7.95
N ARG A 174 21.26 127.03 -8.24
CA ARG A 174 22.18 128.14 -7.67
C ARG A 174 21.82 129.68 -7.99
N LEU A 175 22.60 130.73 -7.49
CA LEU A 175 22.94 132.19 -7.93
C LEU A 175 22.79 133.33 -6.83
N ASP A 176 23.16 134.67 -6.79
CA ASP A 176 24.03 135.78 -7.40
C ASP A 176 23.90 137.15 -6.56
N LYS A 177 24.46 138.43 -6.67
CA LYS A 177 25.66 139.24 -7.19
C LYS A 177 25.70 140.77 -6.69
N PRO A 178 26.79 141.63 -6.82
CA PRO A 178 26.97 143.05 -6.24
C PRO A 178 27.61 144.22 -7.13
N ILE A 179 27.76 145.54 -6.66
CA ILE A 179 28.67 146.74 -7.08
C ILE A 179 28.06 148.21 -6.79
N ASP A 180 28.65 149.46 -6.82
CA ASP A 180 29.88 150.22 -6.29
C ASP A 180 29.89 151.82 -6.61
N SER A 181 30.89 152.67 -6.19
CA SER A 181 31.33 154.09 -6.62
C SER A 181 30.78 155.44 -5.95
N THR A 182 31.24 156.76 -6.03
CA THR A 182 32.52 157.61 -6.30
C THR A 182 32.42 159.20 -6.05
N ILE A 183 33.55 160.01 -6.05
CA ILE A 183 33.80 161.50 -6.42
C ILE A 183 33.92 162.73 -5.40
N ILE A 184 34.67 163.83 -5.76
CA ILE A 184 35.26 165.01 -4.98
C ILE A 184 35.43 166.34 -5.83
N ASP A 185 35.48 167.60 -5.28
CA ASP A 185 36.35 168.74 -5.80
C ASP A 185 36.56 170.06 -4.94
N LYS A 186 37.74 170.73 -5.08
CA LYS A 186 38.18 172.17 -4.81
C LYS A 186 38.07 172.94 -3.45
N PHE A 187 38.87 173.99 -3.11
CA PHE A 187 40.33 174.31 -3.25
C PHE A 187 40.78 175.59 -2.46
N GLU A 188 42.02 175.63 -1.95
CA GLU A 188 42.88 176.79 -1.58
C GLU A 188 42.35 178.05 -0.83
N ALA A 189 41.98 177.86 0.45
CA ALA A 189 42.32 178.84 1.51
C ALA A 189 42.82 178.18 2.81
N SER A 190 42.94 176.84 2.80
CA SER A 190 43.07 175.98 3.98
C SER A 190 44.41 175.23 4.03
N GLN A 191 45.18 175.20 2.93
CA GLN A 191 46.32 174.29 2.72
C GLN A 191 47.37 174.20 3.84
N LYS A 192 47.57 175.23 4.68
CA LYS A 192 48.51 175.12 5.82
C LYS A 192 47.98 174.33 7.01
N CYS A 193 46.66 174.17 7.13
CA CYS A 193 46.00 173.22 8.04
C CYS A 193 45.66 171.91 7.29
N GLU A 194 45.28 172.02 6.01
CA GLU A 194 44.95 170.90 5.15
C GLU A 194 46.13 169.96 4.91
N ILE A 195 47.36 170.46 4.70
CA ILE A 195 48.55 169.60 4.57
C ILE A 195 48.74 168.77 5.84
N GLN A 196 48.68 169.38 7.03
CA GLN A 196 48.84 168.65 8.29
C GLN A 196 47.71 167.63 8.51
N HIS A 197 46.46 167.99 8.18
CA HIS A 197 45.32 167.07 8.24
C HIS A 197 45.36 165.97 7.16
N ILE A 198 46.00 166.22 6.02
CA ILE A 198 46.26 165.24 4.95
C ILE A 198 47.43 164.33 5.34
N GLU A 199 48.48 164.83 6.00
CA GLU A 199 49.55 164.04 6.58
C GLU A 199 49.02 163.13 7.69
N ASP A 200 48.20 163.65 8.61
CA ASP A 200 47.47 162.85 9.61
C ASP A 200 46.57 161.79 8.93
N LYS A 201 45.82 162.15 7.89
CA LYS A 201 44.99 161.19 7.13
C LYS A 201 45.82 160.14 6.40
N ILE A 202 46.96 160.50 5.82
CA ILE A 202 47.89 159.59 5.14
C ILE A 202 48.58 158.69 6.16
N GLN A 203 48.94 159.19 7.34
CA GLN A 203 49.56 158.44 8.41
C GLN A 203 48.55 157.47 9.04
N ASN A 204 47.32 157.91 9.32
CA ASN A 204 46.22 157.03 9.74
C ASN A 204 45.87 156.01 8.65
N ALA A 205 45.84 156.37 7.36
CA ALA A 205 45.58 155.44 6.26
C ALA A 205 46.71 154.40 6.11
N LYS A 206 47.98 154.81 6.22
CA LYS A 206 49.14 153.90 6.25
C LYS A 206 49.09 152.98 7.48
N GLN A 207 48.68 153.50 8.64
CA GLN A 207 48.53 152.73 9.87
C GLN A 207 47.39 151.71 9.71
N MET A 208 46.20 152.12 9.27
CA MET A 208 45.07 151.22 8.96
C MET A 208 45.41 150.19 7.89
N GLN A 209 46.16 150.57 6.84
CA GLN A 209 46.64 149.64 5.81
C GLN A 209 47.62 148.62 6.40
N THR A 210 48.55 149.06 7.26
CA THR A 210 49.50 148.18 7.96
C THR A 210 48.76 147.24 8.92
N THR A 211 47.83 147.74 9.72
CA THR A 211 46.96 146.94 10.59
C THR A 211 46.10 145.97 9.78
N SER A 212 45.58 146.36 8.61
CA SER A 212 44.82 145.47 7.71
C SER A 212 45.70 144.38 7.09
N ILE A 213 46.95 144.69 6.73
CA ILE A 213 47.93 143.69 6.26
C ILE A 213 48.30 142.73 7.39
N ILE A 214 48.52 143.23 8.62
CA ILE A 214 48.79 142.41 9.80
C ILE A 214 47.59 141.51 10.12
N LEU A 215 46.37 142.05 10.15
CA LEU A 215 45.13 141.28 10.37
C LEU A 215 44.91 140.23 9.28
N LYS A 216 45.15 140.55 8.00
CA LYS A 216 45.08 139.57 6.90
C LYS A 216 46.14 138.48 7.02
N LYS A 217 47.38 138.84 7.39
CA LYS A 217 48.46 137.88 7.64
C LYS A 217 48.14 136.97 8.83
N GLN A 218 47.64 137.54 9.92
CA GLN A 218 47.26 136.78 11.12
C GLN A 218 46.06 135.88 10.86
N LEU A 219 45.04 136.35 10.14
CA LEU A 219 43.91 135.53 9.68
C LEU A 219 44.37 134.39 8.75
N GLN A 220 45.33 134.65 7.86
CA GLN A 220 45.94 133.62 7.01
C GLN A 220 46.76 132.62 7.84
N GLU A 221 47.51 133.07 8.85
CA GLU A 221 48.26 132.19 9.76
C GLU A 221 47.32 131.33 10.62
N ASP A 222 46.24 131.89 11.15
CA ASP A 222 45.23 131.15 11.91
C ASP A 222 44.39 130.20 11.03
N MET A 223 44.10 130.58 9.79
CA MET A 223 43.51 129.67 8.80
C MET A 223 44.47 128.52 8.45
N ASN A 224 45.76 128.82 8.21
CA ASN A 224 46.78 127.81 7.95
C ASN A 224 46.99 126.87 9.16
N ARG A 225 46.94 127.41 10.40
CA ARG A 225 46.95 126.61 11.64
C ARG A 225 45.73 125.70 11.73
N LYS A 226 44.53 126.20 11.40
CA LYS A 226 43.30 125.39 11.46
C LYS A 226 43.22 124.34 10.35
N ILE A 227 43.71 124.63 9.15
CA ILE A 227 43.92 123.64 8.08
C ILE A 227 44.86 122.55 8.57
N LYS A 228 46.05 122.91 9.06
CA LYS A 228 47.04 121.93 9.57
C LYS A 228 46.54 121.12 10.76
N GLN A 229 45.69 121.71 11.61
CA GLN A 229 45.02 120.97 12.68
C GLN A 229 44.06 119.91 12.12
N LEU A 230 43.21 120.27 11.16
CA LEU A 230 42.28 119.33 10.52
C LEU A 230 43.02 118.24 9.72
N GLU A 231 44.10 118.58 9.02
CA GLU A 231 44.97 117.61 8.33
C GLU A 231 45.54 116.58 9.31
N ASN A 232 46.04 117.02 10.47
CA ASN A 232 46.51 116.13 11.54
C ASN A 232 45.37 115.27 12.12
N GLU A 233 44.21 115.87 12.42
CA GLU A 233 43.04 115.18 12.98
C GLU A 233 42.53 114.07 12.05
N PHE A 234 42.41 114.36 10.74
CA PHE A 234 42.05 113.34 9.74
C PHE A 234 43.16 112.31 9.50
N SER A 235 44.44 112.70 9.54
CA SER A 235 45.55 111.75 9.41
C SER A 235 45.53 110.70 10.52
N VAL A 236 45.32 111.12 11.78
CA VAL A 236 45.17 110.20 12.93
C VAL A 236 43.93 109.33 12.78
N GLN A 237 42.80 109.88 12.31
CA GLN A 237 41.59 109.10 12.09
C GLN A 237 41.75 108.03 10.99
N ILE A 238 42.47 108.34 9.90
CA ILE A 238 42.79 107.39 8.82
C ILE A 238 43.76 106.31 9.33
N GLU A 239 44.74 106.66 10.14
CA GLU A 239 45.70 105.70 10.72
C GLU A 239 45.01 104.73 11.70
N ASN A 240 44.12 105.23 12.56
CA ASN A 240 43.31 104.41 13.46
C ASN A 240 42.43 103.40 12.69
N LEU A 241 41.66 103.87 11.70
CA LEU A 241 40.79 103.02 10.88
C LEU A 241 41.59 101.95 10.10
N LYS A 242 42.82 102.27 9.69
CA LYS A 242 43.74 101.32 9.06
C LYS A 242 44.24 100.27 10.05
N GLY A 243 44.53 100.66 11.30
CA GLY A 243 44.86 99.74 12.39
C GLY A 243 43.73 98.77 12.70
N GLU A 244 42.51 99.28 12.89
CA GLU A 244 41.29 98.48 13.10
C GLU A 244 41.05 97.47 11.97
N LYS A 245 41.16 97.91 10.70
CA LYS A 245 41.02 97.01 9.55
C LYS A 245 42.05 95.88 9.56
N ASN A 246 43.32 96.19 9.79
CA ASN A 246 44.40 95.20 9.81
C ASN A 246 44.19 94.13 10.89
N GLU A 247 43.72 94.53 12.08
CA GLU A 247 43.44 93.61 13.18
C GLU A 247 42.21 92.73 12.89
N VAL A 248 41.15 93.26 12.26
CA VAL A 248 40.01 92.45 11.78
C VAL A 248 40.43 91.47 10.69
N GLU A 249 41.28 91.86 9.75
CA GLU A 249 41.81 90.96 8.71
C GLU A 249 42.69 89.84 9.31
N LYS A 250 43.47 90.16 10.34
CA LYS A 250 44.28 89.18 11.11
C LYS A 250 43.42 88.21 11.93
N GLN A 251 42.39 88.70 12.63
CA GLN A 251 41.46 87.85 13.37
C GLN A 251 40.68 86.92 12.43
N LYS A 252 40.24 87.42 11.27
CA LYS A 252 39.62 86.61 10.22
C LYS A 252 40.56 85.52 9.71
N ALA A 253 41.85 85.83 9.49
CA ALA A 253 42.83 84.84 9.05
C ALA A 253 43.00 83.72 10.09
N SER A 254 43.17 84.07 11.37
CA SER A 254 43.32 83.10 12.47
C SER A 254 42.08 82.20 12.64
N LEU A 255 40.87 82.74 12.47
CA LEU A 255 39.63 81.95 12.53
C LEU A 255 39.45 81.02 11.32
N ILE A 256 39.97 81.40 10.15
CA ILE A 256 39.99 80.51 8.97
C ILE A 256 41.00 79.38 9.19
N GLU A 257 42.20 79.69 9.67
CA GLU A 257 43.25 78.70 9.99
C GLU A 257 42.78 77.70 11.06
N GLU A 258 42.13 78.17 12.13
CA GLU A 258 41.53 77.30 13.15
C GLU A 258 40.41 76.42 12.56
N ARG A 259 39.51 76.99 11.77
CA ARG A 259 38.41 76.25 11.10
C ARG A 259 38.92 75.19 10.14
N ASP A 260 39.97 75.49 9.37
CA ASP A 260 40.53 74.56 8.39
C ASP A 260 41.33 73.44 9.09
N ALA A 261 42.01 73.74 10.20
CA ALA A 261 42.62 72.72 11.07
C ALA A 261 41.56 71.80 11.72
N GLN A 262 40.46 72.37 12.25
CA GLN A 262 39.34 71.58 12.79
C GLN A 262 38.71 70.67 11.72
N LEU A 263 38.47 71.18 10.51
CA LEU A 263 37.94 70.36 9.41
C LEU A 263 38.92 69.27 8.94
N THR A 264 40.22 69.54 8.95
CA THR A 264 41.24 68.53 8.62
C THR A 264 41.21 67.39 9.64
N ASN A 265 41.23 67.71 10.94
CA ASN A 265 41.14 66.71 12.01
C ASN A 265 39.87 65.84 11.91
N VAL A 266 38.69 66.46 11.67
CA VAL A 266 37.42 65.73 11.50
C VAL A 266 37.43 64.86 10.24
N LYS A 267 38.00 65.36 9.13
CA LYS A 267 38.14 64.59 7.90
C LYS A 267 39.03 63.36 8.11
N ASP A 268 40.18 63.54 8.75
CA ASP A 268 41.15 62.46 8.97
C ASP A 268 40.59 61.40 9.94
N GLU A 269 39.82 61.80 10.96
CA GLU A 269 39.05 60.89 11.83
C GLU A 269 38.01 60.08 11.05
N MET A 270 37.30 60.72 10.10
CA MET A 270 36.33 60.05 9.24
C MET A 270 36.99 59.11 8.22
N GLU A 271 38.11 59.49 7.61
CA GLU A 271 38.86 58.64 6.67
C GLU A 271 39.46 57.42 7.38
N GLY A 272 39.97 57.58 8.62
CA GLY A 272 40.39 56.46 9.48
C GLY A 272 39.25 55.48 9.77
N LYS A 273 38.08 55.98 10.19
CA LYS A 273 36.89 55.14 10.44
C LYS A 273 36.37 54.43 9.19
N ILE A 274 36.48 55.05 8.02
CA ILE A 274 36.14 54.41 6.74
C ILE A 274 37.12 53.27 6.44
N ALA A 275 38.43 53.47 6.66
CA ALA A 275 39.44 52.43 6.47
C ALA A 275 39.23 51.23 7.42
N GLU A 276 39.00 51.48 8.72
CA GLU A 276 38.72 50.43 9.71
C GLU A 276 37.47 49.60 9.34
N LEU A 277 36.41 50.25 8.84
CA LEU A 277 35.20 49.56 8.38
C LEU A 277 35.44 48.78 7.08
N MET A 278 36.27 49.29 6.16
CA MET A 278 36.64 48.56 4.95
C MET A 278 37.45 47.29 5.26
N GLU A 279 38.43 47.35 6.17
CA GLU A 279 39.20 46.17 6.61
C GLU A 279 38.30 45.12 7.28
N GLN A 280 37.37 45.56 8.13
CA GLN A 280 36.39 44.65 8.76
C GLN A 280 35.45 43.98 7.73
N ILE A 281 35.01 44.72 6.72
CA ILE A 281 34.17 44.18 5.63
C ILE A 281 34.97 43.20 4.76
N GLU A 282 36.20 43.54 4.39
CA GLU A 282 37.08 42.67 3.59
C GLU A 282 37.31 41.32 4.31
N LYS A 283 37.74 41.37 5.56
CA LYS A 283 37.94 40.19 6.42
C LYS A 283 36.66 39.38 6.65
N HIS A 284 35.49 40.03 6.71
CA HIS A 284 34.22 39.31 6.81
C HIS A 284 33.88 38.58 5.50
N ASN A 285 34.08 39.22 4.34
CA ASN A 285 33.88 38.59 3.03
C ASN A 285 34.85 37.41 2.81
N GLU A 286 36.10 37.51 3.28
CA GLU A 286 37.06 36.40 3.27
C GLU A 286 36.52 35.20 4.07
N THR A 287 36.14 35.41 5.33
CA THR A 287 35.61 34.35 6.18
C THR A 287 34.27 33.77 5.68
N GLU A 288 33.39 34.57 5.06
CA GLU A 288 32.19 34.07 4.38
C GLU A 288 32.55 33.20 3.17
N SER A 289 33.55 33.59 2.38
CA SER A 289 34.05 32.85 1.21
C SER A 289 34.71 31.52 1.60
N GLU A 290 35.50 31.51 2.67
CA GLU A 290 36.09 30.28 3.23
C GLU A 290 34.98 29.32 3.70
N LEU A 291 34.03 29.80 4.51
CA LEU A 291 32.90 29.00 4.99
C LEU A 291 32.02 28.50 3.84
N LEU A 292 31.81 29.28 2.77
CA LEU A 292 31.09 28.82 1.57
C LEU A 292 31.82 27.68 0.86
N ASN A 293 33.15 27.76 0.74
CA ASN A 293 33.96 26.70 0.14
C ASN A 293 33.96 25.42 1.01
N GLU A 294 34.12 25.55 2.33
CA GLU A 294 34.07 24.40 3.25
C GLU A 294 32.70 23.72 3.23
N ASN A 295 31.61 24.49 3.30
CA ASN A 295 30.25 23.93 3.21
C ASN A 295 29.96 23.30 1.83
N GLY A 296 30.53 23.84 0.75
CA GLY A 296 30.51 23.22 -0.57
C GLY A 296 31.21 21.85 -0.57
N LEU A 297 32.45 21.79 -0.10
CA LEU A 297 33.24 20.56 -0.02
C LEU A 297 32.62 19.50 0.92
N LEU A 298 31.98 19.92 2.01
CA LEU A 298 31.24 19.01 2.90
C LEU A 298 29.97 18.47 2.23
N LYS A 299 29.21 19.33 1.55
CA LYS A 299 28.02 18.92 0.78
C LYS A 299 28.37 17.93 -0.32
N ASP A 300 29.44 18.16 -1.07
CA ASP A 300 29.84 17.28 -2.17
C ASP A 300 30.36 15.92 -1.67
N LYS A 301 31.05 15.89 -0.52
CA LYS A 301 31.37 14.63 0.19
C LYS A 301 30.11 13.86 0.59
N LEU A 302 29.15 14.51 1.25
CA LEU A 302 27.89 13.89 1.69
C LEU A 302 27.03 13.40 0.51
N LEU A 303 27.04 14.11 -0.62
CA LEU A 303 26.39 13.66 -1.86
C LEU A 303 27.06 12.40 -2.40
N LYS A 304 28.40 12.36 -2.46
CA LYS A 304 29.14 11.18 -2.91
C LYS A 304 28.94 9.99 -1.98
N GLU A 305 29.05 10.16 -0.66
CA GLU A 305 28.82 9.09 0.33
C GLU A 305 27.41 8.50 0.21
N ARG A 306 26.40 9.36 -0.06
CA ARG A 306 25.03 8.92 -0.36
C ARG A 306 24.92 8.16 -1.68
N GLU A 307 25.63 8.56 -2.73
CA GLU A 307 25.65 7.86 -4.02
C GLU A 307 26.36 6.50 -3.92
N ASP A 308 27.52 6.43 -3.28
CA ASP A 308 28.25 5.19 -3.01
C ASP A 308 27.40 4.21 -2.16
N PHE A 309 26.72 4.70 -1.12
CA PHE A 309 25.81 3.89 -0.29
C PHE A 309 24.60 3.35 -1.09
N LEU A 310 23.97 4.20 -1.92
CA LEU A 310 22.86 3.76 -2.78
C LEU A 310 23.31 2.78 -3.87
N ALA A 311 24.53 2.94 -4.40
CA ALA A 311 25.10 1.99 -5.35
C ALA A 311 25.32 0.61 -4.70
N GLU A 312 25.85 0.56 -3.48
CA GLU A 312 26.07 -0.71 -2.77
C GLU A 312 24.76 -1.40 -2.34
N LEU A 313 23.79 -0.63 -1.84
CA LEU A 313 22.46 -1.16 -1.51
C LEU A 313 21.74 -1.74 -2.74
N ASN A 314 21.88 -1.10 -3.91
CA ASN A 314 21.37 -1.64 -5.17
C ASN A 314 22.11 -2.92 -5.61
N ARG A 315 23.43 -3.02 -5.45
CA ARG A 315 24.20 -4.26 -5.70
C ARG A 315 23.72 -5.40 -4.80
N GLU A 316 23.55 -5.14 -3.50
CA GLU A 316 23.11 -6.16 -2.55
C GLU A 316 21.68 -6.61 -2.84
N SER A 317 20.78 -5.68 -3.17
CA SER A 317 19.40 -5.98 -3.59
C SER A 317 19.36 -6.79 -4.89
N SER A 318 20.17 -6.44 -5.90
CA SER A 318 20.28 -7.21 -7.14
C SER A 318 20.81 -8.61 -6.90
N SER A 319 21.86 -8.77 -6.09
CA SER A 319 22.44 -10.07 -5.71
C SER A 319 21.43 -10.97 -4.96
N LYS A 320 20.59 -10.38 -4.10
CA LYS A 320 19.50 -11.07 -3.42
C LYS A 320 18.39 -11.50 -4.39
N GLN A 321 17.98 -10.64 -5.32
CA GLN A 321 17.00 -11.01 -6.35
C GLN A 321 17.55 -12.14 -7.24
N ASP A 322 18.78 -12.01 -7.72
CA ASP A 322 19.53 -13.04 -8.45
C ASP A 322 19.57 -14.39 -7.72
N MET A 323 19.57 -14.39 -6.39
CA MET A 323 19.54 -15.61 -5.57
C MET A 323 18.12 -16.18 -5.44
N LEU A 324 17.10 -15.33 -5.28
CA LEU A 324 15.69 -15.74 -5.26
C LEU A 324 15.28 -16.37 -6.60
N ASP A 325 15.58 -15.73 -7.72
CA ASP A 325 15.26 -16.24 -9.07
C ASP A 325 15.88 -17.63 -9.32
N LYS A 326 17.12 -17.84 -8.83
CA LYS A 326 17.83 -19.14 -8.90
C LYS A 326 17.27 -20.19 -7.93
N LEU A 327 16.66 -19.79 -6.82
CA LEU A 327 15.96 -20.69 -5.91
C LEU A 327 14.59 -21.09 -6.47
N GLU A 328 13.82 -20.13 -7.00
CA GLU A 328 12.55 -20.42 -7.68
C GLU A 328 12.73 -21.34 -8.89
N ALA A 329 13.78 -21.12 -9.70
CA ALA A 329 14.10 -22.01 -10.81
C ALA A 329 14.30 -23.46 -10.33
N LYS A 330 15.12 -23.66 -9.29
CA LYS A 330 15.32 -24.99 -8.69
C LYS A 330 14.06 -25.62 -8.10
N ILE A 331 13.14 -24.81 -7.58
CA ILE A 331 11.83 -25.30 -7.09
C ILE A 331 10.99 -25.78 -8.28
N ARG A 332 10.86 -24.97 -9.35
CA ARG A 332 10.15 -25.34 -10.58
C ARG A 332 10.73 -26.62 -11.21
N ASP A 333 12.06 -26.71 -11.31
CA ASP A 333 12.74 -27.90 -11.84
C ASP A 333 12.44 -29.16 -11.00
N GLN A 334 12.43 -29.05 -9.66
CA GLN A 334 12.07 -30.15 -8.77
C GLN A 334 10.58 -30.52 -8.85
N GLU A 335 9.69 -29.55 -9.03
CA GLU A 335 8.25 -29.80 -9.24
C GLU A 335 7.99 -30.50 -10.58
N GLU A 336 8.70 -30.13 -11.66
CA GLU A 336 8.59 -30.80 -12.94
C GLU A 336 9.13 -32.24 -12.90
N VAL A 337 10.26 -32.48 -12.22
CA VAL A 337 10.78 -33.84 -11.99
C VAL A 337 9.77 -34.68 -11.20
N ARG A 338 9.24 -34.16 -10.08
CA ARG A 338 8.23 -34.86 -9.28
C ARG A 338 6.91 -35.10 -10.01
N LEU A 339 6.54 -34.21 -10.94
CA LEU A 339 5.38 -34.40 -11.79
C LEU A 339 5.58 -35.58 -12.75
N LYS A 340 6.77 -35.69 -13.37
CA LYS A 340 7.14 -36.81 -14.25
C LYS A 340 7.24 -38.13 -13.49
N GLU A 341 7.93 -38.16 -12.34
CA GLU A 341 8.01 -39.33 -11.46
C GLU A 341 6.61 -39.86 -11.09
N ARG A 342 5.68 -38.94 -10.77
CA ARG A 342 4.29 -39.30 -10.46
C ARG A 342 3.54 -39.85 -11.67
N GLN A 343 3.73 -39.27 -12.86
CA GLN A 343 3.12 -39.74 -14.11
C GLN A 343 3.66 -41.12 -14.52
N GLU A 344 4.98 -41.33 -14.47
CA GLU A 344 5.61 -42.62 -14.78
C GLU A 344 5.15 -43.73 -13.82
N LEU A 345 5.00 -43.42 -12.52
CA LEU A 345 4.46 -44.33 -11.53
C LEU A 345 2.97 -44.65 -11.79
N GLU A 346 2.16 -43.65 -12.12
CA GLU A 346 0.73 -43.84 -12.45
C GLU A 346 0.56 -44.68 -13.72
N ASP A 347 1.33 -44.40 -14.78
CA ASP A 347 1.31 -45.19 -16.01
C ASP A 347 1.87 -46.60 -15.82
N THR A 348 2.76 -46.82 -14.85
CA THR A 348 3.21 -48.16 -14.48
C THR A 348 2.10 -48.93 -13.77
N LEU A 349 1.47 -48.34 -12.74
CA LEU A 349 0.31 -48.92 -12.05
C LEU A 349 -0.86 -49.21 -12.99
N ARG A 350 -1.16 -48.32 -13.94
CA ARG A 350 -2.17 -48.53 -15.00
C ARG A 350 -1.83 -49.75 -15.87
N ARG A 351 -0.58 -49.89 -16.31
CA ARG A 351 -0.12 -51.05 -17.10
C ARG A 351 -0.16 -52.36 -16.32
N GLU A 352 0.29 -52.38 -15.06
CA GLU A 352 0.22 -53.57 -14.20
C GLU A 352 -1.23 -53.98 -13.90
N THR A 353 -2.11 -53.03 -13.62
CA THR A 353 -3.54 -53.28 -13.38
C THR A 353 -4.21 -53.88 -14.62
N GLU A 354 -3.92 -53.36 -15.82
CA GLU A 354 -4.47 -53.89 -17.06
C GLU A 354 -3.88 -55.28 -17.41
N GLN A 355 -2.60 -55.53 -17.13
CA GLN A 355 -2.01 -56.86 -17.26
C GLN A 355 -2.66 -57.87 -16.30
N LEU A 356 -2.92 -57.50 -15.03
CA LEU A 356 -3.68 -58.34 -14.10
C LEU A 356 -5.11 -58.59 -14.59
N ARG A 357 -5.79 -57.57 -15.13
CA ARG A 357 -7.15 -57.69 -15.70
C ARG A 357 -7.17 -58.71 -16.84
N LEU A 358 -6.24 -58.58 -17.79
CA LEU A 358 -6.12 -59.49 -18.94
C LEU A 358 -5.66 -60.90 -18.54
N ALA A 359 -4.84 -61.05 -17.49
CA ALA A 359 -4.48 -62.35 -16.93
C ALA A 359 -5.69 -63.04 -16.28
N LYS A 360 -6.46 -62.32 -15.44
CA LYS A 360 -7.68 -62.83 -14.82
C LYS A 360 -8.78 -63.16 -15.84
N GLU A 361 -8.90 -62.37 -16.91
CA GLU A 361 -9.84 -62.65 -18.00
C GLU A 361 -9.47 -63.94 -18.77
N LYS A 362 -8.17 -64.20 -18.98
CA LYS A 362 -7.69 -65.46 -19.56
C LYS A 362 -7.89 -66.66 -18.64
N GLU A 363 -7.60 -66.50 -17.34
CA GLU A 363 -7.79 -67.52 -16.31
C GLU A 363 -9.27 -67.92 -16.19
N LEU A 364 -10.19 -66.94 -16.17
CA LEU A 364 -11.62 -67.17 -16.20
C LEU A 364 -12.07 -67.95 -17.44
N LYS A 365 -11.66 -67.52 -18.65
CA LYS A 365 -12.02 -68.21 -19.91
C LYS A 365 -11.50 -69.64 -19.97
N ALA A 366 -10.27 -69.89 -19.47
CA ALA A 366 -9.73 -71.25 -19.38
C ALA A 366 -10.51 -72.12 -18.39
N LEU A 367 -10.98 -71.54 -17.28
CA LEU A 367 -11.76 -72.24 -16.25
C LEU A 367 -13.21 -72.49 -16.69
N GLU A 368 -13.80 -71.57 -17.46
CA GLU A 368 -15.09 -71.76 -18.15
C GLU A 368 -15.02 -72.87 -19.20
N GLU A 369 -13.98 -72.91 -20.04
CA GLU A 369 -13.84 -73.95 -21.06
C GLU A 369 -13.51 -75.32 -20.43
N LEU A 370 -12.70 -75.37 -19.36
CA LEU A 370 -12.48 -76.59 -18.57
C LEU A 370 -13.79 -77.10 -17.96
N LYS A 371 -14.61 -76.21 -17.40
CA LYS A 371 -15.94 -76.56 -16.87
C LYS A 371 -16.86 -77.09 -17.96
N ARG A 372 -16.88 -76.44 -19.13
CA ARG A 372 -17.65 -76.87 -20.31
C ARG A 372 -17.23 -78.25 -20.80
N GLN A 373 -15.93 -78.50 -20.91
CA GLN A 373 -15.37 -79.78 -21.29
C GLN A 373 -15.78 -80.87 -20.28
N ARG A 374 -15.69 -80.61 -18.97
CA ARG A 374 -16.14 -81.57 -17.96
C ARG A 374 -17.66 -81.77 -17.95
N GLU A 375 -18.45 -80.76 -18.31
CA GLU A 375 -19.89 -80.90 -18.49
C GLU A 375 -20.24 -81.80 -19.70
N ILE A 376 -19.51 -81.68 -20.81
CA ILE A 376 -19.64 -82.57 -21.98
C ILE A 376 -19.26 -84.00 -21.61
N GLU A 377 -18.15 -84.21 -20.88
CA GLU A 377 -17.75 -85.52 -20.37
C GLU A 377 -18.83 -86.13 -19.46
N LEU A 378 -19.37 -85.37 -18.51
CA LEU A 378 -20.44 -85.83 -17.63
C LEU A 378 -21.74 -86.14 -18.39
N GLN A 379 -22.05 -85.40 -19.45
CA GLN A 379 -23.18 -85.71 -20.33
C GLN A 379 -22.93 -87.00 -21.14
N GLN A 380 -21.70 -87.24 -21.59
CA GLN A 380 -21.31 -88.49 -22.26
C GLN A 380 -21.36 -89.69 -21.30
N GLU A 381 -20.77 -89.57 -20.11
CA GLU A 381 -20.85 -90.55 -19.00
C GLU A 381 -22.32 -90.88 -18.68
N LEU A 382 -23.17 -89.86 -18.48
CA LEU A 382 -24.62 -90.04 -18.25
C LEU A 382 -25.34 -90.70 -19.44
N SER A 383 -24.96 -90.40 -20.69
CA SER A 383 -25.57 -90.99 -21.87
C SER A 383 -25.25 -92.49 -21.98
N HIS A 384 -24.00 -92.86 -21.71
CA HIS A 384 -23.55 -94.25 -21.71
C HIS A 384 -24.16 -95.04 -20.54
N ILE A 385 -24.21 -94.45 -19.34
CA ILE A 385 -24.90 -95.06 -18.18
C ILE A 385 -26.38 -95.27 -18.49
N LYS A 386 -27.08 -94.29 -19.10
CA LYS A 386 -28.49 -94.44 -19.51
C LYS A 386 -28.69 -95.54 -20.55
N GLN A 387 -27.80 -95.65 -21.54
CA GLN A 387 -27.85 -96.72 -22.52
C GLN A 387 -27.66 -98.09 -21.85
N ASN A 388 -26.61 -98.25 -21.04
CA ASN A 388 -26.32 -99.50 -20.32
C ASN A 388 -27.47 -99.91 -19.38
N LEU A 389 -28.14 -98.94 -18.73
CA LEU A 389 -29.35 -99.21 -17.93
C LEU A 389 -30.55 -99.60 -18.81
N ALA A 390 -30.74 -98.97 -19.97
CA ALA A 390 -31.81 -99.33 -20.89
C ALA A 390 -31.63 -100.76 -21.43
N GLU A 391 -30.40 -101.12 -21.82
CA GLU A 391 -30.04 -102.47 -22.25
C GLU A 391 -30.23 -103.51 -21.13
N GLN A 392 -29.86 -103.18 -19.87
CA GLN A 392 -30.14 -104.05 -18.73
C GLN A 392 -31.63 -104.18 -18.41
N VAL A 393 -32.41 -103.11 -18.51
CA VAL A 393 -33.87 -103.15 -18.30
C VAL A 393 -34.56 -103.96 -19.40
N GLU A 394 -34.16 -103.80 -20.66
CA GLU A 394 -34.68 -104.59 -21.77
C GLU A 394 -34.34 -106.07 -21.59
N LEU A 395 -33.08 -106.40 -21.26
CA LEU A 395 -32.68 -107.78 -20.96
C LEU A 395 -33.45 -108.37 -19.78
N THR A 396 -33.69 -107.58 -18.72
CA THR A 396 -34.44 -108.02 -17.54
C THR A 396 -35.92 -108.25 -17.86
N GLU A 397 -36.53 -107.39 -18.67
CA GLU A 397 -37.93 -107.56 -19.08
C GLU A 397 -38.09 -108.71 -20.09
N GLN A 398 -37.13 -108.94 -20.99
CA GLN A 398 -37.06 -110.13 -21.83
C GLN A 398 -36.96 -111.41 -20.98
N GLN A 399 -36.07 -111.44 -19.98
CA GLN A 399 -35.96 -112.56 -19.03
C GLN A 399 -37.25 -112.76 -18.22
N LYS A 400 -37.92 -111.68 -17.79
CA LYS A 400 -39.19 -111.72 -17.07
C LYS A 400 -40.32 -112.26 -17.94
N VAL A 401 -40.49 -111.80 -19.17
CA VAL A 401 -41.48 -112.33 -20.12
C VAL A 401 -41.20 -113.81 -20.42
N GLN A 402 -39.93 -114.20 -20.56
CA GLN A 402 -39.55 -115.61 -20.72
C GLN A 402 -39.90 -116.45 -19.48
N ALA A 403 -39.65 -115.94 -18.27
CA ALA A 403 -40.01 -116.59 -17.01
C ALA A 403 -41.53 -116.69 -16.81
N GLU A 404 -42.29 -115.63 -17.14
CA GLU A 404 -43.76 -115.62 -17.11
C GLU A 404 -44.34 -116.64 -18.12
N LEU A 405 -43.76 -116.76 -19.32
CA LEU A 405 -44.16 -117.77 -20.31
C LEU A 405 -43.87 -119.20 -19.81
N VAL A 406 -42.69 -119.44 -19.24
CA VAL A 406 -42.34 -120.75 -18.64
C VAL A 406 -43.27 -121.08 -17.47
N HIS A 407 -43.53 -120.13 -16.57
CA HIS A 407 -44.44 -120.30 -15.44
C HIS A 407 -45.88 -120.56 -15.90
N LYS A 408 -46.35 -119.88 -16.97
CA LYS A 408 -47.66 -120.13 -17.55
C LYS A 408 -47.77 -121.54 -18.14
N LEU A 409 -46.76 -122.00 -18.89
CA LEU A 409 -46.70 -123.37 -19.42
C LEU A 409 -46.66 -124.41 -18.30
N GLN A 410 -45.95 -124.14 -17.20
CA GLN A 410 -45.95 -124.99 -16.00
C GLN A 410 -47.32 -125.02 -15.31
N MET A 411 -48.01 -123.89 -15.17
CA MET A 411 -49.37 -123.83 -14.63
C MET A 411 -50.37 -124.58 -15.51
N GLU A 412 -50.33 -124.41 -16.84
CA GLU A 412 -51.17 -125.16 -17.79
C GLU A 412 -50.89 -126.68 -17.77
N HIS A 413 -49.67 -127.10 -17.43
CA HIS A 413 -49.34 -128.51 -17.21
C HIS A 413 -49.89 -129.02 -15.86
N MET A 414 -49.70 -128.25 -14.78
CA MET A 414 -50.21 -128.58 -13.45
C MET A 414 -51.74 -128.65 -13.38
N ASP A 415 -52.45 -127.77 -14.09
CA ASP A 415 -53.92 -127.76 -14.09
C ASP A 415 -54.50 -128.92 -14.91
N LYS A 416 -53.79 -129.43 -15.93
CA LYS A 416 -54.13 -130.70 -16.59
C LYS A 416 -53.97 -131.88 -15.64
N LEU A 417 -52.85 -131.97 -14.92
CA LEU A 417 -52.63 -133.02 -13.91
C LEU A 417 -53.70 -133.00 -12.82
N LYS A 418 -54.02 -131.82 -12.26
CA LYS A 418 -55.12 -131.68 -11.27
C LYS A 418 -56.48 -132.10 -11.82
N ALA A 419 -56.77 -131.85 -13.10
CA ALA A 419 -58.02 -132.28 -13.72
C ALA A 419 -58.11 -133.82 -13.81
N GLU A 420 -57.02 -134.48 -14.20
CA GLU A 420 -56.92 -135.95 -14.23
C GLU A 420 -57.00 -136.59 -12.84
N GLU A 421 -56.46 -135.94 -11.80
CA GLU A 421 -56.59 -136.38 -10.41
C GLU A 421 -58.01 -136.18 -9.86
N LYS A 422 -58.64 -135.03 -10.14
CA LYS A 422 -59.99 -134.73 -9.63
C LYS A 422 -61.02 -135.75 -10.11
N VAL A 423 -60.96 -136.18 -11.38
CA VAL A 423 -61.87 -137.19 -11.94
C VAL A 423 -61.76 -138.53 -11.18
N LYS A 424 -60.56 -138.94 -10.77
CA LYS A 424 -60.34 -140.18 -10.01
C LYS A 424 -60.91 -140.08 -8.59
N ILE A 425 -60.77 -138.92 -7.94
CA ILE A 425 -61.34 -138.68 -6.60
C ILE A 425 -62.88 -138.72 -6.62
N GLU A 426 -63.50 -138.15 -7.66
CA GLU A 426 -64.96 -138.13 -7.83
C GLU A 426 -65.56 -139.52 -8.11
N GLN A 427 -64.75 -140.49 -8.57
CA GLN A 427 -65.13 -141.91 -8.67
C GLN A 427 -65.10 -142.60 -7.30
N PHE A 428 -63.97 -142.54 -6.59
CA PHE A 428 -63.81 -143.21 -5.28
C PHE A 428 -64.80 -142.73 -4.21
N LEU A 429 -65.27 -141.48 -4.29
CA LEU A 429 -66.29 -140.97 -3.37
C LEU A 429 -67.66 -141.65 -3.54
N LYS A 430 -68.04 -142.04 -4.76
CA LYS A 430 -69.31 -142.72 -5.04
C LYS A 430 -69.32 -144.16 -4.55
N GLU A 431 -68.24 -144.90 -4.80
CA GLU A 431 -68.08 -146.28 -4.31
C GLU A 431 -68.20 -146.35 -2.77
N ARG A 432 -67.63 -145.37 -2.06
CA ARG A 432 -67.79 -145.28 -0.59
C ARG A 432 -69.22 -145.03 -0.13
N GLU A 433 -70.01 -144.24 -0.85
CA GLU A 433 -71.36 -143.86 -0.39
C GLU A 433 -72.37 -145.01 -0.50
N GLU A 434 -72.22 -145.90 -1.48
CA GLU A 434 -73.06 -147.10 -1.62
C GLU A 434 -72.72 -148.15 -0.54
N ILE A 435 -71.44 -148.40 -0.28
CA ILE A 435 -70.99 -149.33 0.78
C ILE A 435 -71.47 -148.88 2.17
N GLN A 436 -71.46 -147.57 2.44
CA GLN A 436 -71.87 -147.00 3.74
C GLN A 436 -73.37 -147.23 4.03
N LYS A 437 -74.23 -147.36 3.01
CA LYS A 437 -75.70 -147.53 3.16
C LYS A 437 -76.12 -148.96 3.47
N GLU A 438 -75.39 -149.98 2.99
CA GLU A 438 -75.67 -151.38 3.32
C GLU A 438 -75.25 -151.70 4.76
N LEU A 439 -74.09 -151.21 5.22
CA LEU A 439 -73.59 -151.46 6.58
C LEU A 439 -74.59 -151.01 7.67
N THR A 440 -75.24 -149.86 7.48
CA THR A 440 -76.20 -149.30 8.46
C THR A 440 -77.50 -150.09 8.60
N LYS A 441 -77.86 -150.98 7.67
CA LYS A 441 -79.00 -151.90 7.85
C LYS A 441 -78.67 -153.07 8.77
N ALA A 442 -77.45 -153.58 8.70
CA ALA A 442 -77.03 -154.78 9.43
C ALA A 442 -76.80 -154.54 10.94
N GLN A 443 -76.78 -153.30 11.40
CA GLN A 443 -76.44 -152.93 12.79
C GLN A 443 -77.66 -152.74 13.71
N ILE A 444 -78.89 -152.81 13.18
CA ILE A 444 -80.12 -152.55 13.95
C ILE A 444 -80.61 -153.78 14.73
N ASP A 445 -80.26 -155.00 14.30
CA ASP A 445 -80.78 -156.26 14.87
C ASP A 445 -79.94 -156.84 16.03
N VAL A 446 -78.79 -156.24 16.39
CA VAL A 446 -77.84 -156.81 17.37
C VAL A 446 -77.92 -156.14 18.76
N GLU A 447 -78.16 -154.82 18.85
CA GLU A 447 -78.01 -154.07 20.11
C GLU A 447 -79.19 -154.23 21.10
N LYS A 448 -79.97 -155.30 20.96
CA LYS A 448 -81.26 -155.51 21.67
C LYS A 448 -81.18 -156.45 22.87
N SER A 449 -79.98 -156.75 23.37
CA SER A 449 -79.75 -157.71 24.46
C SER A 449 -78.60 -157.30 25.41
N LYS A 450 -78.48 -156.00 25.72
CA LYS A 450 -77.34 -155.48 26.50
C LYS A 450 -77.68 -154.44 27.58
N GLU A 451 -78.96 -154.33 27.95
CA GLU A 451 -79.45 -153.35 28.93
C GLU A 451 -79.47 -153.89 30.39
N GLU A 452 -79.18 -155.17 30.62
CA GLU A 452 -79.39 -155.83 31.94
C GLU A 452 -78.19 -155.84 32.92
N ILE A 453 -77.06 -155.17 32.64
CA ILE A 453 -75.82 -155.30 33.46
C ILE A 453 -75.29 -154.00 34.08
N GLN A 454 -75.55 -152.82 33.50
CA GLN A 454 -74.84 -151.60 33.94
C GLN A 454 -75.54 -150.83 35.06
N GLU A 455 -76.82 -151.09 35.33
CA GLU A 455 -77.61 -150.39 36.34
C GLU A 455 -77.25 -150.83 37.78
N THR A 456 -76.81 -152.08 37.96
CA THR A 456 -76.52 -152.70 39.27
C THR A 456 -75.15 -152.37 39.87
N LEU A 457 -74.26 -151.68 39.13
CA LEU A 457 -72.90 -151.36 39.60
C LEU A 457 -72.76 -149.98 40.25
N ASN A 458 -73.67 -149.04 39.95
CA ASN A 458 -73.58 -147.69 40.54
C ASN A 458 -74.12 -147.67 41.99
N GLU A 459 -75.16 -148.44 42.30
CA GLU A 459 -75.70 -148.54 43.68
C GLU A 459 -74.71 -149.18 44.68
N PHE A 460 -73.65 -149.84 44.21
CA PHE A 460 -72.60 -150.39 45.08
C PHE A 460 -71.46 -149.38 45.35
N GLY A 461 -71.28 -148.35 44.52
CA GLY A 461 -70.25 -147.33 44.72
C GLY A 461 -70.59 -146.40 45.88
N ASP A 462 -71.79 -145.80 45.84
CA ASP A 462 -72.25 -144.81 46.83
C ASP A 462 -72.45 -145.39 48.25
N LEU A 463 -72.42 -146.72 48.39
CA LEU A 463 -72.57 -147.42 49.68
C LEU A 463 -71.24 -147.80 50.35
N MET A 464 -70.09 -147.67 49.67
CA MET A 464 -68.80 -148.19 50.17
C MET A 464 -67.86 -147.13 50.73
N GLU A 465 -67.89 -145.88 50.25
CA GLU A 465 -67.04 -144.80 50.77
C GLU A 465 -67.63 -144.09 52.01
N SER A 466 -68.90 -144.33 52.36
CA SER A 466 -69.54 -143.76 53.55
C SER A 466 -69.07 -144.34 54.89
N GLU A 467 -68.36 -145.48 54.88
CA GLU A 467 -67.99 -146.26 56.09
C GLU A 467 -66.48 -146.54 56.21
N LEU A 468 -65.63 -145.94 55.35
CA LEU A 468 -64.16 -146.12 55.36
C LEU A 468 -63.36 -144.83 55.64
N GLN A 469 -64.02 -143.80 56.16
CA GLN A 469 -63.43 -142.47 56.38
C GLN A 469 -63.12 -142.22 57.87
N CYS A 470 -61.86 -141.90 58.19
CA CYS A 470 -61.47 -141.54 59.57
C CYS A 470 -62.04 -140.16 59.97
N SER A 471 -62.87 -140.12 61.02
CA SER A 471 -63.60 -138.91 61.47
C SER A 471 -62.75 -137.78 62.10
N VAL A 472 -61.41 -137.86 61.99
CA VAL A 472 -60.47 -136.83 62.46
C VAL A 472 -59.52 -136.32 61.36
N CYS A 473 -59.18 -137.15 60.36
CA CYS A 473 -58.25 -136.77 59.28
C CYS A 473 -58.68 -137.19 57.85
N ALA A 474 -59.76 -137.95 57.69
CA ALA A 474 -60.45 -138.24 56.43
C ALA A 474 -59.62 -138.88 55.28
N GLU A 475 -58.45 -139.47 55.57
CA GLU A 475 -57.68 -140.27 54.61
C GLU A 475 -58.30 -141.66 54.35
N LEU A 476 -58.04 -142.22 53.17
CA LEU A 476 -58.54 -143.52 52.68
C LEU A 476 -57.42 -144.57 52.60
N PHE A 477 -57.72 -145.81 52.98
CA PHE A 477 -56.74 -146.84 53.36
C PHE A 477 -56.24 -147.78 52.23
N VAL A 478 -55.96 -147.30 51.01
CA VAL A 478 -55.27 -148.13 49.99
C VAL A 478 -54.28 -147.34 49.11
N GLU A 479 -53.09 -147.90 48.89
CA GLU A 479 -52.06 -147.40 47.98
C GLU A 479 -51.92 -148.34 46.76
N ALA A 480 -51.92 -147.79 45.54
CA ALA A 480 -51.91 -148.56 44.28
C ALA A 480 -50.53 -148.51 43.57
N THR A 481 -49.61 -149.36 43.99
CA THR A 481 -48.20 -149.35 43.54
C THR A 481 -47.90 -150.41 42.47
N THR A 482 -47.18 -150.02 41.40
CA THR A 482 -46.53 -150.93 40.44
C THR A 482 -45.07 -150.50 40.23
N LEU A 483 -44.15 -151.46 39.98
CA LEU A 483 -42.72 -151.33 40.31
C LEU A 483 -41.74 -151.37 39.12
N ASN A 484 -40.52 -150.88 39.39
CA ASN A 484 -39.41 -150.66 38.45
C ASN A 484 -38.79 -151.94 37.84
N CYS A 485 -38.38 -151.84 36.57
CA CYS A 485 -37.15 -152.47 36.07
C CYS A 485 -36.56 -151.68 34.87
N SER A 486 -35.31 -151.97 34.48
CA SER A 486 -34.47 -151.12 33.60
C SER A 486 -33.88 -151.89 32.40
N HIS A 487 -32.97 -151.22 31.66
CA HIS A 487 -32.19 -151.67 30.48
C HIS A 487 -32.95 -151.56 29.13
N THR A 488 -32.32 -151.34 27.96
CA THR A 488 -30.88 -151.23 27.62
C THR A 488 -30.68 -150.27 26.42
N PHE A 489 -29.73 -149.33 26.46
CA PHE A 489 -29.15 -148.72 25.24
C PHE A 489 -27.81 -147.98 25.44
N TYR A 490 -27.53 -147.43 26.63
CA TYR A 490 -26.31 -146.63 26.87
C TYR A 490 -24.99 -147.42 26.87
N SER A 491 -24.99 -148.70 27.26
CA SER A 491 -23.78 -149.52 27.42
C SER A 491 -23.07 -149.90 26.11
N PHE A 492 -23.70 -149.67 24.95
CA PHE A 492 -23.07 -149.86 23.64
C PHE A 492 -22.10 -148.71 23.30
N ILE A 493 -22.44 -147.49 23.71
CA ILE A 493 -21.71 -146.26 23.34
C ILE A 493 -20.35 -146.19 24.06
N GLU A 494 -20.25 -146.62 25.32
CA GLU A 494 -18.97 -146.63 26.05
C GLU A 494 -18.00 -147.69 25.50
N LYS A 495 -18.48 -148.91 25.24
CA LYS A 495 -17.62 -150.01 24.77
C LYS A 495 -16.98 -149.71 23.41
N MET A 496 -17.67 -149.00 22.52
CA MET A 496 -17.08 -148.49 21.27
C MET A 496 -15.99 -147.43 21.47
N VAL A 497 -15.90 -146.80 22.65
CA VAL A 497 -14.90 -145.76 22.97
C VAL A 497 -13.66 -146.36 23.64
N GLN A 498 -13.80 -147.39 24.49
CA GLN A 498 -12.63 -148.11 25.01
C GLN A 498 -11.82 -148.79 23.89
N SER A 499 -12.46 -149.27 22.83
CA SER A 499 -11.80 -149.98 21.70
C SER A 499 -11.06 -149.08 20.69
N LEU A 500 -11.12 -147.75 20.83
CA LEU A 500 -10.38 -146.83 19.96
C LEU A 500 -8.89 -146.76 20.33
N THR A 501 -8.01 -146.42 19.38
CA THR A 501 -6.62 -146.07 19.69
C THR A 501 -6.53 -144.79 20.52
N ASP A 502 -5.49 -144.64 21.32
CA ASP A 502 -5.41 -143.53 22.29
C ASP A 502 -5.27 -142.16 21.62
N GLU A 503 -4.76 -142.09 20.39
CA GLU A 503 -4.81 -140.90 19.54
C GLU A 503 -6.27 -140.49 19.23
N MET A 504 -7.15 -141.44 18.91
CA MET A 504 -8.56 -141.17 18.65
C MET A 504 -9.35 -140.88 19.94
N LYS A 505 -8.98 -141.50 21.08
CA LYS A 505 -9.52 -141.11 22.40
C LYS A 505 -9.15 -139.67 22.75
N THR A 506 -7.89 -139.28 22.48
CA THR A 506 -7.39 -137.92 22.69
C THR A 506 -8.13 -136.93 21.79
N LYS A 507 -8.21 -137.17 20.47
CA LYS A 507 -9.00 -136.35 19.53
C LYS A 507 -10.48 -136.25 19.92
N ARG A 508 -11.08 -137.28 20.51
CA ARG A 508 -12.46 -137.20 21.05
C ARG A 508 -12.55 -136.28 22.27
N GLN A 509 -11.61 -136.33 23.21
CA GLN A 509 -11.58 -135.40 24.34
C GLN A 509 -11.29 -133.97 23.88
N GLU A 510 -10.43 -133.80 22.89
CA GLU A 510 -10.07 -132.52 22.28
C GLU A 510 -11.27 -131.89 21.57
N MET A 511 -12.01 -132.64 20.74
CA MET A 511 -13.27 -132.18 20.13
C MET A 511 -14.39 -131.89 21.14
N LEU A 512 -14.42 -132.58 22.28
CA LEU A 512 -15.39 -132.29 23.35
C LEU A 512 -15.02 -131.03 24.13
N ARG A 513 -13.73 -130.74 24.30
CA ARG A 513 -13.24 -129.48 24.90
C ARG A 513 -13.43 -128.30 23.94
N SER A 514 -13.08 -128.44 22.67
CA SER A 514 -13.32 -127.42 21.64
C SER A 514 -14.82 -127.20 21.31
N ARG A 515 -15.72 -127.94 21.95
CA ARG A 515 -17.18 -127.75 21.91
C ARG A 515 -17.75 -127.26 23.25
N ALA A 516 -16.94 -127.18 24.31
CA ALA A 516 -17.29 -126.49 25.54
C ALA A 516 -17.09 -124.97 25.42
N ASP A 517 -16.08 -124.53 24.65
CA ASP A 517 -15.73 -123.12 24.45
C ASP A 517 -16.45 -122.46 23.25
N TYR A 518 -17.79 -122.56 23.23
CA TYR A 518 -18.73 -121.85 22.33
C TYR A 518 -18.61 -122.12 20.80
N PRO A 519 -19.72 -122.07 20.01
CA PRO A 519 -21.02 -121.47 20.32
C PRO A 519 -22.23 -122.43 20.20
N ASP A 520 -23.38 -121.99 20.71
CA ASP A 520 -24.69 -122.41 20.19
C ASP A 520 -25.36 -121.19 19.55
N LEU A 521 -25.24 -121.08 18.23
CA LEU A 521 -25.72 -119.96 17.43
C LEU A 521 -26.01 -120.47 16.02
N LEU A 522 -27.27 -120.89 15.79
CA LEU A 522 -28.00 -121.10 14.53
C LEU A 522 -29.21 -122.01 14.85
N VAL A 523 -30.48 -121.79 14.50
CA VAL A 523 -31.27 -120.71 13.88
C VAL A 523 -32.64 -121.36 13.59
N ARG A 524 -33.75 -120.59 13.52
CA ARG A 524 -34.85 -120.87 12.57
C ARG A 524 -35.84 -119.70 12.44
N LEU A 525 -36.08 -119.30 11.19
CA LEU A 525 -37.25 -118.55 10.70
C LEU A 525 -38.51 -119.47 10.75
N PRO A 526 -39.78 -118.99 10.74
CA PRO A 526 -40.37 -117.84 10.02
C PRO A 526 -41.12 -116.85 10.96
N GLY A 527 -41.94 -115.86 10.56
CA GLY A 527 -42.36 -115.36 9.25
C GLY A 527 -43.91 -115.29 9.08
N LEU A 528 -44.39 -114.16 8.52
CA LEU A 528 -45.76 -113.87 8.00
C LEU A 528 -46.96 -113.61 8.96
N VAL A 529 -47.71 -112.55 8.58
CA VAL A 529 -49.19 -112.37 8.62
C VAL A 529 -49.92 -111.95 9.92
N SER A 530 -50.33 -110.66 9.91
CA SER A 530 -51.52 -110.06 10.57
C SER A 530 -51.47 -109.89 12.11
N LYS A 531 -52.08 -108.87 12.73
CA LYS A 531 -53.34 -108.12 12.41
C LYS A 531 -53.31 -106.65 12.86
N ILE A 532 -54.21 -105.85 12.26
CA ILE A 532 -55.00 -104.75 12.87
C ILE A 532 -54.17 -103.64 13.60
N ASN A 533 -53.92 -102.48 12.98
CA ASN A 533 -54.85 -101.35 12.83
C ASN A 533 -55.33 -100.74 14.17
N ARG A 534 -54.68 -99.65 14.64
CA ARG A 534 -55.33 -98.47 15.26
C ARG A 534 -54.39 -97.31 15.62
N THR A 535 -54.65 -96.16 14.98
CA THR A 535 -54.78 -94.79 15.56
C THR A 535 -53.89 -94.27 16.70
N CYS A 536 -53.26 -93.13 16.40
CA CYS A 536 -53.13 -91.91 17.23
C CYS A 536 -52.10 -91.84 18.40
N LYS A 537 -51.25 -90.81 18.27
CA LYS A 537 -50.28 -90.23 19.22
C LYS A 537 -48.99 -91.02 19.43
#